data_AF-A0A2R6KXZ8-F1
#
_entry.id   AF-A0A2R6KXZ8-F1
#
_cell.length_a   1.000
_cell.length_b   1.000
_cell.length_c   1.000
_cell.angle_alpha   90.00
_cell.angle_beta   90.00
_cell.angle_gamma   90.00
#
_symmetry.space_group_name_H-M   'P 1'
#
loop_
_entity.id
_entity.type
_entity.pdbx_description
1 polymer ?
#
loop_
_entity_poly.entity_id
_entity_poly.type
_entity_poly.pdbx_seq_one_letter_code
_entity_poly.pdbx_strand_id
1 'polypeptide(L)'
;MEPHLRAGVAIYNAGGHHAAHDAWEDHWLGLDAGTDDERFLHGLIQFTAAVYHARNRNWSGATGLAEGGPAGLGFEATCVAADVLAEEGYDEETIERAVTFARADLDAGKSESPFVTFLFDFVREPEDRSVVFQRLADHVGRRTGREADVEGLFE
;
A
#
# COMPACT_ATOMS: atom_id res chain seq x y z
N MET A 1 23.86 7.19 -4.44
CA MET A 1 23.26 6.20 -3.52
C MET A 1 24.17 5.81 -2.35
N GLU A 2 25.21 4.97 -2.50
CA GLU A 2 25.91 4.32 -1.35
C GLU A 2 26.45 5.27 -0.23
N PRO A 3 27.07 6.43 -0.52
CA PRO A 3 27.51 7.34 0.54
C PRO A 3 26.36 7.93 1.37
N HIS A 4 25.25 8.26 0.73
CA HIS A 4 24.06 8.83 1.38
C HIS A 4 23.35 7.77 2.22
N LEU A 5 23.28 6.54 1.70
CA LEU A 5 22.74 5.39 2.43
C LEU A 5 23.55 5.16 3.72
N ARG A 6 24.87 5.06 3.64
CA ARG A 6 25.73 4.87 4.82
C ARG A 6 25.63 6.00 5.84
N ALA A 7 25.59 7.24 5.37
CA ALA A 7 25.46 8.40 6.26
C ALA A 7 24.15 8.36 7.05
N GLY A 8 23.02 8.18 6.38
CA GLY A 8 21.72 8.09 7.05
C GLY A 8 21.61 6.87 7.96
N VAL A 9 22.19 5.71 7.59
CA VAL A 9 22.19 4.51 8.46
C VAL A 9 22.98 4.78 9.75
N ALA A 10 24.12 5.48 9.67
CA ALA A 10 24.89 5.83 10.85
C ALA A 10 24.10 6.74 11.80
N ILE A 11 23.39 7.74 11.25
CA ILE A 11 22.53 8.66 12.02
C ILE A 11 21.34 7.90 12.64
N TYR A 12 20.70 7.03 11.87
CA TYR A 12 19.58 6.20 12.33
C TYR A 12 20.00 5.32 13.50
N ASN A 13 21.12 4.61 13.38
CA ASN A 13 21.65 3.72 14.42
C ASN A 13 22.04 4.47 15.69
N ALA A 14 22.37 5.77 15.58
CA ALA A 14 22.60 6.65 16.73
C ALA A 14 21.30 7.18 17.37
N GLY A 15 20.12 6.78 16.86
CA GLY A 15 18.80 7.20 17.34
C GLY A 15 18.30 8.51 16.71
N GLY A 16 19.01 9.06 15.73
CA GLY A 16 18.67 10.30 15.04
C GLY A 16 17.64 10.11 13.92
N HIS A 17 16.50 9.49 14.18
CA HIS A 17 15.53 9.08 13.12
C HIS A 17 15.08 10.24 12.21
N HIS A 18 14.73 11.41 12.77
CA HIS A 18 14.36 12.58 11.96
C HIS A 18 15.53 13.10 11.12
N ALA A 19 16.75 13.14 11.67
CA ALA A 19 17.92 13.58 10.92
C ALA A 19 18.35 12.55 9.85
N ALA A 20 18.10 11.26 10.09
CA ALA A 20 18.33 10.22 9.09
C ALA A 20 17.31 10.32 7.94
N HIS A 21 16.04 10.58 8.27
CA HIS A 21 14.98 10.90 7.31
C HIS A 21 15.41 12.05 6.39
N ASP A 22 15.76 13.21 6.96
CA ASP A 22 16.10 14.41 6.17
C ASP A 22 17.32 14.17 5.26
N ALA A 23 18.31 13.43 5.76
CA ALA A 23 19.51 13.09 4.99
C ALA A 23 19.22 12.17 3.78
N TRP A 24 18.23 11.29 3.90
CA TRP A 24 17.79 10.44 2.79
C TRP A 24 16.83 11.17 1.85
N GLU A 25 15.93 12.01 2.38
CA GLU A 25 14.99 12.81 1.59
C GLU A 25 15.71 13.77 0.64
N ASP A 26 16.75 14.45 1.11
CA ASP A 26 17.57 15.35 0.30
C ASP A 26 18.19 14.64 -0.92
N HIS A 27 18.61 13.39 -0.75
CA HIS A 27 19.12 12.58 -1.87
C HIS A 27 18.00 12.06 -2.78
N TRP A 28 16.89 11.60 -2.19
CA TRP A 28 15.74 11.04 -2.91
C TRP A 28 15.09 12.04 -3.86
N LEU A 29 14.96 13.31 -3.45
CA LEU A 29 14.41 14.40 -4.28
C LEU A 29 15.15 14.62 -5.61
N GLY A 30 16.41 14.18 -5.69
CA GLY A 30 17.23 14.27 -6.90
C GLY A 30 17.20 13.04 -7.80
N LEU A 31 16.45 11.98 -7.46
CA LEU A 31 16.39 10.74 -8.23
C LEU A 31 15.29 10.78 -9.29
N ASP A 32 15.53 10.09 -10.40
CA ASP A 32 14.52 9.87 -11.41
C ASP A 32 13.41 8.95 -10.85
N ALA A 33 12.16 9.38 -11.04
CA ALA A 33 10.99 8.64 -10.60
C ALA A 33 10.93 7.24 -11.24
N GLY A 34 10.58 6.23 -10.45
CA GLY A 34 10.41 4.86 -10.94
C GLY A 34 11.72 4.06 -11.07
N THR A 35 12.84 4.59 -10.59
CA THR A 35 14.07 3.82 -10.44
C THR A 35 14.03 2.94 -9.18
N ASP A 36 14.85 1.89 -9.12
CA ASP A 36 14.97 1.04 -7.93
C ASP A 36 15.49 1.83 -6.72
N ASP A 37 16.45 2.72 -6.94
CA ASP A 37 17.02 3.58 -5.90
C ASP A 37 15.98 4.56 -5.33
N GLU A 38 15.11 5.13 -6.19
CA GLU A 38 14.03 6.01 -5.76
C GLU A 38 13.04 5.25 -4.87
N ARG A 39 12.52 4.10 -5.33
CA ARG A 39 11.61 3.26 -4.55
C ARG A 39 12.20 2.80 -3.23
N PHE A 40 13.47 2.42 -3.24
CA PHE A 40 14.16 1.95 -2.05
C PHE A 40 14.30 3.07 -1.00
N LEU A 41 14.81 4.23 -1.39
CA LEU A 41 14.95 5.36 -0.46
C LEU A 41 13.59 5.86 0.03
N HIS A 42 12.59 5.89 -0.85
CA HIS A 42 11.23 6.24 -0.47
C HIS A 42 10.68 5.33 0.64
N GLY A 43 10.82 4.01 0.51
CA GLY A 43 10.42 3.07 1.56
C GLY A 43 11.19 3.26 2.87
N LEU A 44 12.51 3.51 2.78
CA LEU A 44 13.37 3.73 3.95
C LEU A 44 13.03 5.03 4.70
N ILE A 45 12.69 6.09 3.96
CA ILE A 45 12.23 7.39 4.50
C ILE A 45 10.91 7.19 5.26
N GLN A 46 9.93 6.52 4.65
CA GLN A 46 8.61 6.26 5.27
C GLN A 46 8.74 5.41 6.55
N PHE A 47 9.51 4.32 6.50
CA PHE A 47 9.79 3.50 7.68
C PHE A 47 10.42 4.31 8.82
N THR A 48 11.37 5.17 8.48
CA THR A 48 12.09 5.99 9.46
C THR A 48 11.18 7.04 10.11
N ALA A 49 10.30 7.64 9.32
CA ALA A 49 9.29 8.56 9.83
C ALA A 49 8.29 7.84 10.76
N ALA A 50 7.86 6.61 10.44
CA ALA A 50 7.00 5.81 11.30
C ALA A 50 7.66 5.50 12.65
N VAL A 51 8.94 5.11 12.65
CA VAL A 51 9.73 4.89 13.87
C VAL A 51 9.87 6.17 14.69
N TYR A 52 10.13 7.32 14.05
CA TYR A 52 10.19 8.60 14.73
C TYR A 52 8.87 8.94 15.45
N HIS A 53 7.74 8.80 14.76
CA HIS A 53 6.43 9.05 15.34
C HIS A 53 6.10 8.10 16.50
N ALA A 54 6.38 6.81 16.35
CA ALA A 54 6.16 5.81 17.40
C ALA A 54 6.99 6.13 18.66
N ARG A 55 8.27 6.50 18.50
CA ARG A 55 9.14 6.89 19.62
C ARG A 55 8.66 8.16 20.33
N ASN A 56 7.99 9.05 19.61
CA ASN A 56 7.39 10.27 20.15
C ASN A 56 5.97 10.05 20.68
N ARG A 57 5.48 8.81 20.75
CA ARG A 57 4.12 8.44 21.15
C ARG A 57 3.03 9.06 20.28
N ASN A 58 3.38 9.44 19.06
CA ASN A 58 2.46 9.91 18.04
C ASN A 58 1.98 8.70 17.22
N TRP A 59 1.15 7.87 17.82
CA TRP A 59 0.67 6.63 17.19
C TRP A 59 -0.11 6.90 15.90
N SER A 60 -0.93 7.95 15.87
CA SER A 60 -1.63 8.39 14.67
C SER A 60 -0.69 8.84 13.55
N GLY A 61 0.47 9.42 13.87
CA GLY A 61 1.50 9.73 12.87
C GLY A 61 2.26 8.49 12.40
N ALA A 62 2.45 7.51 13.28
CA ALA A 62 3.09 6.24 12.94
C ALA A 62 2.20 5.36 12.04
N THR A 63 0.89 5.31 12.32
CA THR A 63 -0.10 4.61 11.48
C THR A 63 -0.50 5.44 10.26
N GLY A 64 -0.55 6.76 10.38
CA GLY A 64 -0.90 7.69 9.28
C GLY A 64 0.12 7.72 8.14
N LEU A 65 1.37 7.30 8.37
CA LEU A 65 2.33 7.07 7.27
C LEU A 65 2.10 5.76 6.56
N ALA A 66 1.47 4.79 7.22
CA ALA A 66 0.86 3.69 6.50
C ALA A 66 -0.33 4.26 5.71
N GLU A 67 -1.27 4.95 6.36
CA GLU A 67 -2.58 5.27 5.77
C GLU A 67 -2.64 6.46 4.77
N GLY A 68 -1.74 7.46 4.83
CA GLY A 68 -2.00 8.78 4.22
C GLY A 68 -0.84 9.75 3.92
N GLY A 69 0.39 9.29 3.68
CA GLY A 69 1.45 10.15 3.10
C GLY A 69 1.20 10.51 1.62
N PRO A 70 1.89 11.51 1.02
CA PRO A 70 1.79 11.83 -0.41
C PRO A 70 2.18 10.65 -1.35
N ALA A 71 2.78 9.61 -0.79
CA ALA A 71 2.63 8.24 -1.27
C ALA A 71 1.83 7.48 -0.22
N GLY A 72 0.53 7.28 -0.44
CA GLY A 72 -0.24 6.41 0.44
C GLY A 72 0.26 4.96 0.35
N LEU A 73 -0.32 4.05 1.16
CA LEU A 73 -0.03 2.61 1.11
C LEU A 73 0.32 2.15 -0.33
N GLY A 74 1.50 1.59 -0.57
CA GLY A 74 1.70 0.85 -1.81
C GLY A 74 0.66 -0.27 -1.89
N PHE A 75 0.35 -0.77 -3.09
CA PHE A 75 -0.70 -1.77 -3.29
C PHE A 75 -0.63 -2.95 -2.29
N GLU A 76 0.56 -3.47 -2.00
CA GLU A 76 0.74 -4.56 -1.02
C GLU A 76 0.37 -4.16 0.41
N ALA A 77 0.70 -2.93 0.82
CA ALA A 77 0.32 -2.44 2.13
C ALA A 77 -1.20 -2.17 2.23
N THR A 78 -1.84 -1.78 1.11
CA THR A 78 -3.30 -1.68 1.00
C THR A 78 -3.96 -3.03 1.17
N CYS A 79 -3.39 -4.10 0.60
CA CYS A 79 -3.95 -5.46 0.74
C CYS A 79 -3.96 -5.88 2.21
N VAL A 80 -2.84 -5.72 2.92
CA VAL A 80 -2.75 -6.06 4.35
C VAL A 80 -3.73 -5.23 5.19
N ALA A 81 -3.85 -3.93 4.91
CA ALA A 81 -4.81 -3.07 5.62
C ALA A 81 -6.27 -3.46 5.30
N ALA A 82 -6.57 -3.84 4.07
CA ALA A 82 -7.90 -4.29 3.67
C ALA A 82 -8.29 -5.59 4.37
N ASP A 83 -7.37 -6.56 4.50
CA ASP A 83 -7.61 -7.81 5.23
C ASP A 83 -7.95 -7.53 6.70
N VAL A 84 -7.15 -6.70 7.38
CA VAL A 84 -7.39 -6.34 8.79
C VAL A 84 -8.73 -5.62 8.97
N LEU A 85 -9.07 -4.70 8.06
CA LEU A 85 -10.36 -4.00 8.10
C LEU A 85 -11.54 -4.93 7.81
N ALA A 86 -11.33 -6.01 7.06
CA ALA A 86 -12.39 -6.96 6.74
C ALA A 86 -12.89 -7.70 7.99
N GLU A 87 -11.98 -8.01 8.93
CA GLU A 87 -12.29 -8.63 10.22
C GLU A 87 -13.31 -7.81 11.05
N GLU A 88 -13.48 -6.51 10.76
CA GLU A 88 -14.45 -5.63 11.42
C GLU A 88 -15.91 -5.79 10.94
N GLY A 89 -16.22 -6.85 10.21
CA GLY A 89 -17.58 -7.23 9.83
C GLY A 89 -17.88 -7.21 8.33
N TYR A 90 -16.85 -7.29 7.50
CA TYR A 90 -16.96 -7.50 6.06
C TYR A 90 -16.61 -8.95 5.69
N ASP A 91 -17.02 -9.39 4.50
CA ASP A 91 -16.67 -10.73 4.02
C ASP A 91 -15.21 -10.78 3.56
N GLU A 92 -14.38 -11.46 4.34
CA GLU A 92 -12.94 -11.64 4.11
C GLU A 92 -12.66 -12.34 2.78
N GLU A 93 -13.49 -13.32 2.36
CA GLU A 93 -13.28 -14.04 1.10
C GLU A 93 -13.41 -13.10 -0.10
N THR A 94 -14.35 -12.14 -0.04
CA THR A 94 -14.49 -11.10 -1.06
C THR A 94 -13.24 -10.22 -1.15
N ILE A 95 -12.63 -9.85 -0.03
CA ILE A 95 -11.38 -9.06 -0.01
C ILE A 95 -10.21 -9.88 -0.57
N GLU A 96 -10.03 -11.11 -0.10
CA GLU A 96 -8.98 -12.01 -0.60
C GLU A 96 -9.08 -12.17 -2.12
N ARG A 97 -10.29 -12.40 -2.64
CA ARG A 97 -10.53 -12.54 -4.07
C ARG A 97 -10.25 -11.25 -4.84
N ALA A 98 -10.64 -10.10 -4.30
CA ALA A 98 -10.33 -8.81 -4.88
C ALA A 98 -8.81 -8.57 -4.98
N VAL A 99 -8.06 -8.93 -3.94
CA VAL A 99 -6.59 -8.85 -3.92
C VAL A 99 -5.98 -9.75 -5.00
N THR A 100 -6.47 -11.00 -5.15
CA THR A 100 -6.05 -11.90 -6.23
C THR A 100 -6.27 -11.27 -7.61
N PHE A 101 -7.45 -10.70 -7.86
CA PHE A 101 -7.78 -10.08 -9.14
C PHE A 101 -6.97 -8.82 -9.41
N ALA A 102 -6.73 -8.00 -8.39
CA ALA A 102 -5.90 -6.81 -8.48
C ALA A 102 -4.45 -7.16 -8.84
N ARG A 103 -3.85 -8.17 -8.18
CA ARG A 103 -2.51 -8.69 -8.52
C ARG A 103 -2.44 -9.18 -9.96
N ALA A 104 -3.39 -10.01 -10.37
CA ALA A 104 -3.44 -10.53 -11.74
C ALA A 104 -3.57 -9.42 -12.80
N ASP A 105 -4.29 -8.34 -12.51
CA ASP A 105 -4.40 -7.19 -13.41
C ASP A 105 -3.10 -6.40 -13.51
N LEU A 106 -2.40 -6.18 -12.39
CA LEU A 106 -1.10 -5.51 -12.35
C LEU A 106 -0.02 -6.33 -13.06
N ASP A 107 0.04 -7.64 -12.82
CA ASP A 107 0.98 -8.56 -13.48
C ASP A 107 0.76 -8.62 -15.00
N ALA A 108 -0.49 -8.45 -15.44
CA ALA A 108 -0.86 -8.33 -16.85
C ALA A 108 -0.58 -6.93 -17.44
N GLY A 109 -0.05 -5.98 -16.65
CA GLY A 109 0.27 -4.63 -17.08
C GLY A 109 -0.95 -3.75 -17.37
N LYS A 110 -2.12 -4.04 -16.80
CA LYS A 110 -3.31 -3.22 -17.00
C LYS A 110 -3.13 -1.87 -16.32
N SER A 111 -3.30 -0.80 -17.09
CA SER A 111 -3.19 0.58 -16.59
C SER A 111 -4.31 0.99 -15.63
N GLU A 112 -5.45 0.30 -15.69
CA GLU A 112 -6.60 0.55 -14.83
C GLU A 112 -7.16 -0.79 -14.33
N SER A 113 -7.16 -0.99 -13.01
CA SER A 113 -7.83 -2.12 -12.37
C SER A 113 -8.87 -1.59 -11.37
N PRO A 114 -10.17 -1.89 -11.56
CA PRO A 114 -11.19 -1.46 -10.61
C PRO A 114 -10.96 -2.07 -9.22
N PHE A 115 -10.36 -3.28 -9.14
CA PHE A 115 -10.06 -3.92 -7.87
C PHE A 115 -8.99 -3.15 -7.09
N VAL A 116 -7.95 -2.67 -7.76
CA VAL A 116 -6.93 -1.81 -7.14
C VAL A 116 -7.58 -0.55 -6.58
N THR A 117 -8.38 0.16 -7.39
CA THR A 117 -9.08 1.37 -6.96
C THR A 117 -9.97 1.12 -5.74
N PHE A 118 -10.83 0.10 -5.79
CA PHE A 118 -11.74 -0.17 -4.67
C PHE A 118 -11.03 -0.62 -3.40
N LEU A 119 -9.93 -1.37 -3.49
CA LEU A 119 -9.12 -1.72 -2.32
C LEU A 119 -8.52 -0.45 -1.68
N PHE A 120 -8.05 0.49 -2.49
CA PHE A 120 -7.58 1.78 -2.00
C PHE A 120 -8.68 2.59 -1.31
N ASP A 121 -9.84 2.72 -1.96
CA ASP A 121 -10.98 3.48 -1.43
C ASP A 121 -11.51 2.83 -0.15
N PHE A 122 -11.54 1.48 -0.07
CA PHE A 122 -12.03 0.74 1.09
C PHE A 122 -11.19 1.03 2.35
N VAL A 123 -9.87 1.14 2.17
CA VAL A 123 -8.96 1.48 3.27
C VAL A 123 -9.04 2.98 3.62
N ARG A 124 -9.16 3.86 2.62
CA ARG A 124 -8.97 5.31 2.79
C ARG A 124 -10.24 6.10 3.07
N GLU A 125 -11.42 5.57 2.76
CA GLU A 125 -12.70 6.27 2.87
C GLU A 125 -13.58 5.63 3.97
N PRO A 126 -13.28 5.84 5.27
CA PRO A 126 -14.00 5.19 6.37
C PRO A 126 -15.50 5.49 6.39
N GLU A 127 -15.89 6.71 6.00
CA GLU A 127 -17.29 7.15 5.99
C GLU A 127 -18.11 6.42 4.89
N ASP A 128 -17.47 6.07 3.78
CA ASP A 128 -18.11 5.45 2.61
C ASP A 128 -17.78 3.95 2.47
N ARG A 129 -17.01 3.38 3.40
CA ARG A 129 -16.44 2.02 3.33
C ARG A 129 -17.45 0.94 3.01
N SER A 130 -18.65 1.01 3.60
CA SER A 130 -19.72 0.03 3.34
C SER A 130 -20.21 0.06 1.89
N VAL A 131 -20.31 1.25 1.29
CA VAL A 131 -20.70 1.43 -0.11
C VAL A 131 -19.58 0.99 -1.04
N VAL A 132 -18.33 1.31 -0.71
CA VAL A 132 -17.15 0.85 -1.46
C VAL A 132 -17.08 -0.68 -1.46
N PHE A 133 -17.23 -1.31 -0.29
CA PHE A 133 -17.24 -2.76 -0.15
C PHE A 133 -18.32 -3.42 -1.01
N GLN A 134 -19.54 -2.88 -0.98
CA GLN A 134 -20.64 -3.42 -1.80
C GLN A 134 -20.29 -3.41 -3.30
N ARG A 135 -19.70 -2.30 -3.79
CA ARG A 135 -19.28 -2.18 -5.19
C ARG A 135 -18.13 -3.13 -5.52
N LEU A 136 -17.20 -3.33 -4.59
CA LEU A 136 -16.12 -4.30 -4.72
C LEU A 136 -16.67 -5.73 -4.87
N ALA A 137 -17.58 -6.12 -3.98
CA ALA A 137 -18.25 -7.43 -4.00
C ALA A 137 -18.97 -7.67 -5.34
N ASP A 138 -19.69 -6.67 -5.87
CA ASP A 138 -20.35 -6.77 -7.17
C ASP A 138 -19.36 -6.97 -8.33
N HIS A 139 -18.15 -6.40 -8.26
CA HIS A 139 -17.10 -6.61 -9.26
C HIS A 139 -16.48 -8.01 -9.14
N VAL A 140 -16.21 -8.45 -7.92
CA VAL A 140 -15.68 -9.79 -7.62
C VAL A 140 -16.65 -10.86 -8.12
N GLY A 141 -17.94 -10.75 -7.78
CA GLY A 141 -18.97 -11.71 -8.22
C GLY A 141 -19.08 -11.78 -9.74
N ARG A 142 -19.10 -10.63 -10.43
CA ARG A 142 -19.14 -10.58 -11.90
C ARG A 142 -17.92 -11.20 -12.57
N ARG A 143 -16.71 -11.02 -12.01
CA ARG A 143 -15.49 -11.60 -12.60
C ARG A 143 -15.42 -13.10 -12.35
N THR A 144 -15.71 -13.53 -11.12
CA THR A 144 -15.77 -14.95 -10.75
C THR A 144 -16.74 -15.71 -11.65
N GLY A 145 -17.95 -15.17 -11.88
CA GLY A 145 -18.93 -15.78 -12.79
C GLY A 145 -18.40 -15.94 -14.22
N ARG A 146 -17.74 -14.91 -14.77
CA ARG A 146 -17.15 -15.00 -16.12
C ARG A 146 -16.03 -16.04 -16.22
N GLU A 147 -15.20 -16.16 -15.20
CA GLU A 147 -14.10 -17.13 -15.19
C GLU A 147 -14.64 -18.57 -15.11
N ALA A 148 -15.66 -18.80 -14.27
CA ALA A 148 -16.34 -20.09 -14.20
C ALA A 148 -17.08 -20.46 -15.50
N ASP A 149 -17.75 -19.50 -16.13
CA ASP A 149 -18.41 -19.70 -17.43
C ASP A 149 -17.40 -20.09 -18.52
N VAL A 150 -16.19 -19.52 -18.50
CA VAL A 150 -15.13 -19.86 -19.46
C VAL A 150 -14.57 -21.26 -19.20
N GLU A 151 -14.34 -21.63 -17.94
CA GLU A 151 -13.86 -22.97 -17.58
C GLU A 151 -14.84 -24.07 -18.04
N GLY A 152 -16.14 -23.86 -17.83
CA GLY A 152 -17.19 -24.80 -18.25
C GLY A 152 -17.40 -24.91 -19.78
N LEU A 153 -16.78 -24.06 -20.60
CA LEU A 153 -16.82 -24.20 -22.07
C LEU A 153 -15.83 -25.24 -22.61
N PHE A 154 -14.87 -25.70 -21.79
CA PHE A 154 -13.81 -26.63 -22.18
C PHE A 154 -13.93 -28.02 -21.51
N GLU A 155 -14.99 -28.28 -20.75
CA GLU A 155 -15.38 -29.59 -20.21
C GLU A 155 -16.39 -30.33 -21.11
#